data_AF-A0A8T4NQU8-F1
#
_entry.id   AF-A0A8T4NQU8-F1
#
_cell.length_a   1.000
_cell.length_b   1.000
_cell.length_c   1.000
_cell.angle_alpha   90.00
_cell.angle_beta   90.00
_cell.angle_gamma   90.00
#
_symmetry.space_group_name_H-M   'P 1'
#
loop_
_entity.id
_entity.type
_entity.pdbx_description
1 polymer ?
#
loop_
_entity_poly.entity_id
_entity_poly.type
_entity_poly.pdbx_seq_one_letter_code
_entity_poly.pdbx_strand_id
1 'polypeptide(L)' 'MAKSASLRKILSFVIWLTGIIVSLSVAFAMADGTLALPKWLGGEPIALIAGWVVIITTVLGVVLAIIDYLT' A
#
# COMPACT_ATOMS: atom_id res chain seq x y z
N MET A 1 -18.30 16.68 23.00
CA MET A 1 -18.18 15.67 21.91
C MET A 1 -17.08 15.97 20.87
N ALA A 2 -16.39 17.13 20.90
CA ALA A 2 -15.36 17.50 19.92
C ALA A 2 -14.06 16.64 19.91
N LYS A 3 -13.66 16.04 21.04
CA LYS A 3 -12.42 15.21 21.12
C LYS A 3 -12.47 13.95 20.23
N SER A 4 -13.65 13.42 19.94
CA SER A 4 -13.77 12.18 19.15
C SER A 4 -13.52 12.41 17.65
N ALA A 5 -13.88 13.59 17.12
CA ALA A 5 -13.74 13.89 15.69
C ALA A 5 -12.27 14.07 15.27
N SER A 6 -11.50 14.86 16.02
CA SER A 6 -10.06 15.05 15.75
C SER A 6 -9.26 13.77 15.95
N LEU A 7 -9.56 12.99 17.00
CA LEU A 7 -8.92 11.69 17.22
C LEU A 7 -9.22 10.72 16.08
N ARG A 8 -10.47 10.65 15.60
CA ARG A 8 -10.84 9.83 14.44
C ARG A 8 -10.03 10.21 13.21
N LYS A 9 -9.88 11.50 12.92
CA LYS A 9 -9.09 11.97 11.76
C LYS A 9 -7.63 11.53 11.82
N ILE A 10 -6.99 11.65 12.97
CA ILE A 10 -5.61 11.22 13.18
C ILE A 10 -5.50 9.69 13.04
N LEU A 11 -6.40 8.93 13.67
CA LEU A 11 -6.41 7.47 13.56
C LEU A 11 -6.61 7.00 12.11
N SER A 12 -7.54 7.62 11.37
CA SER A 12 -7.75 7.33 9.96
C SER A 12 -6.50 7.58 9.12
N PHE A 13 -5.79 8.69 9.37
CA PHE A 13 -4.52 8.98 8.69
C PHE A 13 -3.44 7.94 9.02
N VAL A 14 -3.27 7.57 10.28
CA VAL A 14 -2.29 6.56 10.70
C VAL A 14 -2.58 5.20 10.07
N ILE A 15 -3.84 4.77 10.04
CA ILE A 15 -4.24 3.51 9.40
C ILE A 15 -3.96 3.54 7.90
N TRP A 16 -4.31 4.64 7.22
CA TRP A 16 -4.04 4.82 5.79
C TRP A 16 -2.53 4.78 5.49
N LEU A 17 -1.72 5.53 6.26
CA LEU A 17 -0.28 5.57 6.08
C LEU A 17 0.37 4.20 6.37
N THR A 18 -0.07 3.51 7.41
CA THR A 18 0.40 2.15 7.74
C THR A 18 0.09 1.20 6.59
N GLY A 19 -1.11 1.27 6.01
CA GLY A 19 -1.49 0.47 4.86
C GLY A 19 -0.58 0.67 3.65
N ILE A 20 -0.19 1.92 3.36
CA ILE A 20 0.74 2.24 2.28
C ILE A 20 2.12 1.64 2.54
N ILE A 21 2.67 1.85 3.74
CA ILE A 21 4.01 1.38 4.09
C ILE A 21 4.09 -0.14 3.99
N VAL A 22 3.10 -0.85 4.54
CA VAL A 22 3.04 -2.32 4.47
C VAL A 22 2.90 -2.79 3.02
N SER A 23 2.00 -2.16 2.24
CA SER A 23 1.77 -2.55 0.84
C SER A 23 3.03 -2.38 0.00
N LEU A 24 3.72 -1.23 0.10
CA LEU A 24 4.97 -0.99 -0.61
C LEU A 24 6.07 -1.93 -0.15
N SER A 25 6.20 -2.19 1.16
CA SER A 25 7.22 -3.10 1.69
C SER A 25 7.07 -4.51 1.11
N VAL A 26 5.85 -5.05 1.10
CA VAL A 26 5.56 -6.38 0.53
C VAL A 26 5.77 -6.37 -0.97
N ALA A 27 5.34 -5.31 -1.67
CA ALA A 27 5.46 -5.21 -3.11
C ALA A 27 6.91 -5.14 -3.60
N PHE A 28 7.76 -4.35 -2.94
CA PHE A 28 9.20 -4.32 -3.22
C PHE A 28 9.85 -5.66 -2.91
N ALA A 29 9.52 -6.30 -1.79
CA ALA A 29 10.03 -7.63 -1.48
C ALA A 29 9.67 -8.66 -2.55
N MET A 30 8.48 -8.58 -3.14
CA MET A 30 8.08 -9.44 -4.26
C MET A 30 8.78 -9.07 -5.58
N ALA A 31 8.95 -7.78 -5.87
CA ALA A 31 9.60 -7.31 -7.08
C ALA A 31 11.10 -7.65 -7.12
N ASP A 32 11.79 -7.58 -5.97
CA ASP A 32 13.21 -7.91 -5.82
C ASP A 32 13.46 -9.43 -5.63
N GLY A 33 12.41 -10.26 -5.63
CA GLY A 33 12.52 -11.72 -5.45
C GLY A 33 12.87 -12.15 -4.01
N THR A 34 12.89 -11.22 -3.06
CA THR A 34 13.09 -11.52 -1.62
C THR A 34 11.90 -12.27 -1.02
N LEU A 35 10.69 -12.02 -1.54
CA LEU A 35 9.45 -12.68 -1.15
C LEU A 35 8.81 -13.34 -2.37
N ALA A 36 8.83 -14.67 -2.42
CA ALA A 36 8.13 -15.42 -3.46
C ALA A 36 6.72 -15.80 -3.02
N LEU A 37 5.81 -15.91 -3.99
CA LEU A 37 4.49 -16.49 -3.76
C LEU A 37 4.58 -18.02 -3.75
N PRO A 38 3.66 -18.70 -3.04
CA PRO A 38 3.55 -20.16 -3.11
C PRO A 38 3.33 -20.63 -4.55
N LYS A 39 3.79 -21.84 -4.88
CA LYS A 39 3.64 -22.41 -6.24
C LYS A 39 2.18 -22.49 -6.71
N TRP A 40 1.24 -22.73 -5.79
CA TRP A 40 -0.20 -22.78 -6.08
C TRP A 40 -0.79 -21.40 -6.43
N LEU A 41 -0.10 -20.31 -6.09
CA LEU A 41 -0.48 -18.93 -6.40
C LEU A 41 0.38 -18.34 -7.54
N GLY A 42 1.09 -19.19 -8.29
CA GLY A 42 1.87 -18.77 -9.46
C GLY A 42 3.37 -18.60 -9.25
N GLY A 43 3.87 -18.83 -8.04
CA GLY A 43 5.31 -18.82 -7.77
C GLY A 43 5.99 -17.48 -8.05
N GLU A 44 7.29 -17.55 -8.34
CA GLU A 44 8.17 -16.39 -8.52
C GLU A 44 7.76 -15.44 -9.68
N PRO A 45 7.35 -15.93 -10.88
CA PRO A 45 6.99 -15.02 -11.98
C PRO A 45 5.78 -14.15 -11.66
N ILE A 46 4.75 -14.73 -11.02
CA ILE A 46 3.55 -13.97 -10.63
C ILE A 46 3.85 -13.03 -9.47
N ALA A 47 4.70 -13.42 -8.53
CA ALA A 47 5.12 -12.56 -7.43
C ALA A 47 5.76 -11.26 -7.96
N LEU A 48 6.67 -11.39 -8.92
CA LEU A 48 7.37 -10.24 -9.50
C LEU A 48 6.40 -9.29 -10.21
N ILE A 49 5.47 -9.81 -11.02
CA ILE A 49 4.43 -9.01 -11.69
C ILE A 49 3.52 -8.33 -10.66
N ALA A 50 3.06 -9.08 -9.65
CA ALA A 50 2.19 -8.56 -8.60
C ALA A 50 2.88 -7.44 -7.80
N GLY A 51 4.17 -7.59 -7.50
CA GLY A 51 4.98 -6.55 -6.85
C GLY A 51 4.94 -5.24 -7.63
N TRP A 52 5.25 -5.28 -8.92
CA TRP A 52 5.20 -4.07 -9.76
C TRP A 52 3.80 -3.45 -9.87
N VAL A 53 2.76 -4.28 -9.99
CA VAL A 53 1.37 -3.79 -10.03
C VAL A 53 1.00 -3.07 -8.73
N VAL A 54 1.35 -3.64 -7.58
CA VAL A 54 1.05 -3.03 -6.27
C VAL A 54 1.86 -1.74 -6.07
N ILE A 55 3.14 -1.68 -6.49
CA ILE A 55 3.94 -0.45 -6.42
C ILE A 55 3.26 0.67 -7.21
N ILE A 56 2.92 0.43 -8.48
CA ILE A 56 2.32 1.44 -9.34
C ILE A 56 0.97 1.91 -8.79
N THR A 57 0.09 0.97 -8.44
CA THR A 57 -1.25 1.30 -7.93
C THR A 57 -1.20 2.02 -6.58
N THR A 58 -0.25 1.67 -5.70
CA THR A 58 -0.07 2.36 -4.41
C THR A 58 0.44 3.78 -4.61
N VAL A 59 1.42 3.99 -5.50
CA VAL A 59 1.93 5.33 -5.82
C VAL A 59 0.82 6.19 -6.41
N LEU A 60 0.06 5.68 -7.38
CA LEU A 60 -1.09 6.38 -7.95
C LEU A 60 -2.14 6.72 -6.88
N GLY A 61 -2.44 5.77 -5.99
CA GLY A 61 -3.37 5.98 -4.88
C GLY A 61 -2.92 7.10 -3.93
N VAL A 62 -1.62 7.16 -3.61
CA VAL A 62 -1.05 8.26 -2.79
C VAL A 62 -1.16 9.60 -3.53
N VAL A 63 -0.80 9.65 -4.80
CA VAL A 63 -0.88 10.87 -5.61
C VAL A 63 -2.33 11.38 -5.68
N LEU A 64 -3.29 10.50 -5.96
CA LEU A 64 -4.70 10.85 -6.00
C LEU A 64 -5.22 11.34 -4.65
N ALA A 65 -4.84 10.67 -3.54
CA ALA A 65 -5.22 11.10 -2.20
C ALA A 65 -4.66 12.49 -1.84
N ILE A 66 -3.46 12.82 -2.31
CA ILE A 66 -2.88 14.15 -2.11
C ILE A 66 -3.66 15.20 -2.93
N ILE A 67 -4.00 14.90 -4.18
CA ILE A 67 -4.80 15.81 -5.02
C ILE A 67 -6.17 16.09 -4.40
N ASP A 68 -6.86 15.04 -3.92
CA ASP A 68 -8.14 15.15 -3.22
C ASP A 68 -8.02 15.95 -1.91
N TYR A 69 -6.91 15.80 -1.18
CA TYR A 69 -6.67 16.59 0.02
C TYR A 69 -6.41 18.09 -0.28
N LEU A 70 -5.85 18.41 -1.44
CA LEU A 70 -5.49 19.78 -1.83
C LEU A 70 -6.60 20.56 -2.56
N THR A 71 -7.60 19.86 -3.12
CA THR A 71 -8.69 20.45 -3.92
C THR A 71 -9.96 20.59 -3.11
#